data_AF-A0A612C8V3-F1
#
_entry.id   AF-A0A612C8V3-F1
#
_cell.length_a   1.000
_cell.length_b   1.000
_cell.length_c   1.000
_cell.angle_alpha   90.00
_cell.angle_beta   90.00
_cell.angle_gamma   90.00
#
_symmetry.space_group_name_H-M   'P 1'
#
loop_
_entity.id
_entity.type
_entity.pdbx_description
1 polymer ?
#
loop_
_entity_poly.entity_id
_entity_poly.type
_entity_poly.pdbx_seq_one_letter_code
_entity_poly.pdbx_strand_id
1 'polypeptide(L)'
;MNDKEILQTEFLRSMNEKLKAELLDILPADHATTKAVRSSPNGCITTETMDLVIKSLTPSMLRRVKREITAWLDDELSYLDCQWDERYASTQKRRLFSILSGEGRN
;
A
#
# COMPACT_ATOMS: atom_id res chain seq x y z
N MET A 1 23.38 -7.74 -1.52
CA MET A 1 21.94 -7.94 -1.75
C MET A 1 21.82 -8.99 -2.84
N ASN A 2 21.09 -10.06 -2.59
CA ASN A 2 20.81 -11.07 -3.62
C ASN A 2 19.57 -10.65 -4.45
N ASP A 3 19.38 -11.25 -5.62
CA ASP A 3 18.30 -10.90 -6.55
C ASP A 3 16.91 -11.00 -5.92
N LYS A 4 16.71 -11.96 -4.99
CA LYS A 4 15.46 -12.12 -4.25
C LYS A 4 15.17 -10.93 -3.31
N GLU A 5 16.17 -10.44 -2.59
CA GLU A 5 16.03 -9.27 -1.71
C GLU A 5 15.75 -8.00 -2.51
N ILE A 6 16.33 -7.88 -3.71
CA ILE A 6 16.06 -6.78 -4.64
C ILE A 6 14.59 -6.81 -5.07
N LEU A 7 14.10 -7.94 -5.57
CA LEU A 7 12.72 -8.10 -6.02
C LEU A 7 11.71 -7.87 -4.88
N GLN A 8 12.01 -8.33 -3.66
CA GLN A 8 11.17 -8.06 -2.49
C GLN A 8 11.11 -6.56 -2.14
N THR A 9 12.25 -5.87 -2.24
CA THR A 9 12.33 -4.43 -1.99
C THR A 9 11.55 -3.65 -3.06
N GLU A 10 11.70 -4.03 -4.33
CA GLU A 10 10.98 -3.42 -5.44
C GLU A 10 9.47 -3.64 -5.32
N PHE A 11 9.04 -4.86 -4.97
CA PHE A 11 7.65 -5.16 -4.72
C PHE A 11 7.05 -4.25 -3.62
N LEU A 12 7.76 -4.09 -2.49
CA LEU A 12 7.31 -3.21 -1.42
C LEU A 12 7.20 -1.75 -1.87
N ARG A 13 8.14 -1.27 -2.70
CA ARG A 13 8.09 0.08 -3.27
C ARG A 13 6.86 0.24 -4.17
N SER A 14 6.60 -0.71 -5.07
CA SER A 14 5.43 -0.69 -5.95
C SER A 14 4.12 -0.73 -5.18
N MET A 15 4.03 -1.56 -4.13
CA MET A 15 2.86 -1.61 -3.25
C MET A 15 2.63 -0.29 -2.51
N ASN A 16 3.70 0.34 -2.01
CA ASN A 16 3.61 1.66 -1.37
C ASN A 16 3.13 2.72 -2.35
N GLU A 17 3.66 2.77 -3.57
CA GLU A 17 3.22 3.73 -4.59
C GLU A 17 1.78 3.48 -5.01
N LYS A 18 1.36 2.22 -5.16
CA LYS A 18 -0.05 1.91 -5.41
C LYS A 18 -0.94 2.41 -4.28
N LEU A 19 -0.58 2.16 -3.02
CA LEU A 19 -1.35 2.68 -1.88
C LEU A 19 -1.41 4.21 -1.89
N LYS A 20 -0.28 4.90 -2.15
CA LYS A 20 -0.25 6.37 -2.25
C LYS A 20 -1.21 6.86 -3.34
N ALA A 21 -1.17 6.26 -4.53
CA ALA A 21 -2.07 6.63 -5.63
C ALA A 21 -3.55 6.51 -5.22
N GLU A 22 -3.94 5.39 -4.62
CA GLU A 22 -5.32 5.17 -4.16
C GLU A 22 -5.74 6.15 -3.06
N LEU A 23 -4.84 6.49 -2.14
CA LEU A 23 -5.12 7.47 -1.10
C LEU A 23 -5.31 8.87 -1.68
N LEU A 24 -4.52 9.25 -2.68
CA LEU A 24 -4.63 10.55 -3.34
C LEU A 24 -5.88 10.67 -4.21
N ASP A 25 -6.42 9.57 -4.71
CA ASP A 25 -7.68 9.56 -5.47
C ASP A 25 -8.91 9.75 -4.56
N ILE A 26 -8.89 9.18 -3.35
CA ILE A 26 -10.08 9.18 -2.47
C ILE A 26 -10.10 10.30 -1.43
N LEU A 27 -8.96 10.89 -1.10
CA LEU A 27 -8.87 11.95 -0.08
C LEU A 27 -8.92 13.35 -0.72
N PRO A 28 -9.59 14.33 -0.07
CA PRO A 28 -9.57 15.71 -0.54
C PRO A 28 -8.16 16.30 -0.67
N ALA A 29 -7.94 17.16 -1.66
CA ALA A 29 -6.62 17.68 -1.99
C ALA A 29 -5.99 18.52 -0.86
N ASP A 30 -6.81 19.18 -0.05
CA ASP A 30 -6.42 20.05 1.06
C ASP A 30 -6.27 19.33 2.40
N HIS A 31 -6.70 18.06 2.48
CA HIS A 31 -6.64 17.22 3.68
C HIS A 31 -5.18 17.00 4.14
N ALA A 32 -4.94 17.03 5.45
CA ALA A 32 -3.61 16.89 6.04
C ALA A 32 -2.91 15.58 5.60
N THR A 33 -3.65 14.48 5.60
CA THR A 33 -3.17 13.17 5.12
C THR A 33 -2.75 13.19 3.67
N THR A 34 -3.49 13.85 2.79
CA THR A 34 -3.12 13.99 1.36
C THR A 34 -1.78 14.71 1.21
N LYS A 35 -1.57 15.79 2.00
CA LYS A 35 -0.29 16.51 2.00
C LYS A 35 0.86 15.63 2.48
N ALA A 36 0.66 14.86 3.55
CA ALA A 36 1.67 13.93 4.08
C ALA A 36 2.02 12.79 3.11
N VAL A 37 1.00 12.25 2.42
CA VAL A 37 1.19 11.23 1.38
C VAL A 37 2.00 11.80 0.21
N ARG A 38 1.70 13.02 -0.24
CA ARG A 38 2.45 13.70 -1.32
C ARG A 38 3.88 14.03 -0.94
N SER A 39 4.13 14.39 0.32
CA SER A 39 5.48 14.69 0.80
C SER A 39 6.33 13.45 1.06
N SER A 40 5.70 12.26 1.12
CA SER A 40 6.43 11.01 1.35
C SER A 40 7.30 10.65 0.14
N PRO A 41 8.57 10.24 0.34
CA PRO A 41 9.45 9.83 -0.75
C PRO A 41 8.85 8.72 -1.62
N ASN A 42 9.36 8.60 -2.85
CA ASN A 42 8.97 7.52 -3.76
C ASN A 42 9.28 6.14 -3.15
N GLY A 43 8.32 5.23 -3.23
CA GLY A 43 8.39 3.87 -2.71
C GLY A 43 8.22 3.77 -1.20
N CYS A 44 7.92 4.88 -0.51
CA CYS A 44 7.91 4.95 0.94
C CYS A 44 6.63 5.60 1.47
N ILE A 45 6.12 5.06 2.58
CA ILE A 45 5.12 5.68 3.45
C ILE A 45 5.70 5.62 4.86
N THR A 46 5.91 6.78 5.48
CA THR A 46 6.44 6.82 6.86
C THR A 46 5.39 6.32 7.85
N THR A 47 5.83 5.85 9.02
CA THR A 47 4.92 5.46 10.12
C THR A 47 3.96 6.59 10.47
N GLU A 48 4.45 7.82 10.56
CA GLU A 48 3.63 9.02 10.82
C GLU A 48 2.58 9.26 9.73
N THR A 49 2.94 9.09 8.46
CA THR A 49 1.99 9.20 7.35
C THR A 49 0.95 8.09 7.42
N MET A 50 1.37 6.87 7.76
CA MET A 50 0.46 5.74 7.94
C MET A 50 -0.53 5.97 9.09
N ASP A 51 -0.11 6.62 10.18
CA ASP A 51 -0.99 6.99 11.29
C ASP A 51 -2.09 7.96 10.87
N LEU A 52 -1.72 8.95 10.07
CA LEU A 52 -2.68 9.89 9.50
C LEU A 52 -3.66 9.17 8.57
N VAL A 53 -3.17 8.26 7.72
CA VAL A 53 -4.00 7.45 6.83
C VAL A 53 -5.02 6.65 7.62
N ILE A 54 -4.59 5.87 8.61
CA ILE A 54 -5.48 5.03 9.44
C ILE A 54 -6.58 5.89 10.10
N LYS A 55 -6.21 7.06 10.64
CA LYS A 55 -7.17 7.98 11.28
C LYS A 55 -8.15 8.64 10.30
N SER A 56 -7.78 8.76 9.03
CA SER A 56 -8.56 9.48 8.02
C SER A 56 -9.49 8.58 7.23
N LEU A 57 -9.17 7.29 7.11
CA LEU A 57 -9.95 6.35 6.32
C LEU A 57 -11.26 6.02 7.01
N THR A 58 -12.37 6.42 6.38
CA THR A 58 -13.68 5.88 6.72
C THR A 58 -13.79 4.40 6.33
N PRO A 59 -14.69 3.61 6.92
CA PRO A 59 -14.86 2.20 6.54
C PRO A 59 -15.17 1.96 5.06
N SER A 60 -15.87 2.89 4.39
CA SER A 60 -16.13 2.81 2.95
C SER A 60 -14.86 3.07 2.12
N MET A 61 -14.07 4.08 2.50
CA MET A 61 -12.78 4.37 1.87
C MET A 61 -11.80 3.20 2.05
N LEU A 62 -11.71 2.64 3.26
CA LEU A 62 -10.88 1.46 3.53
C LEU A 62 -11.26 0.27 2.66
N ARG A 63 -12.57 -0.03 2.51
CA ARG A 63 -13.04 -1.10 1.63
C ARG A 63 -12.64 -0.85 0.17
N ARG A 64 -12.74 0.39 -0.31
CA ARG A 64 -12.32 0.77 -1.66
C ARG A 64 -10.82 0.53 -1.84
N VAL A 65 -9.96 1.07 -0.97
CA VAL A 65 -8.50 0.88 -1.03
C VAL A 65 -8.12 -0.60 -1.06
N LYS A 66 -8.71 -1.42 -0.18
CA LYS A 66 -8.43 -2.87 -0.15
C LYS A 66 -8.80 -3.56 -1.46
N ARG A 67 -9.92 -3.17 -2.07
CA ARG A 67 -10.35 -3.70 -3.37
C ARG A 67 -9.37 -3.31 -4.47
N GLU A 68 -9.01 -2.04 -4.57
CA GLU A 68 -8.11 -1.55 -5.64
C GLU A 68 -6.69 -2.13 -5.53
N ILE A 69 -6.17 -2.30 -4.31
CA ILE A 69 -4.88 -2.99 -4.08
C ILE A 69 -4.98 -4.47 -4.45
N THR A 70 -6.11 -5.13 -4.13
CA THR A 70 -6.30 -6.54 -4.50
C THR A 70 -6.35 -6.68 -6.01
N ALA A 71 -7.14 -5.86 -6.70
CA ALA A 71 -7.25 -5.89 -8.15
C ALA A 71 -5.90 -5.65 -8.85
N TRP A 72 -5.14 -4.65 -8.38
CA TRP A 72 -3.80 -4.40 -8.89
C TRP A 72 -2.85 -5.59 -8.66
N LEU A 73 -2.84 -6.17 -7.46
CA LEU A 73 -1.97 -7.30 -7.19
C LEU A 73 -2.35 -8.53 -8.04
N ASP A 74 -3.65 -8.79 -8.19
CA ASP A 74 -4.13 -9.93 -8.97
C ASP A 74 -3.80 -9.75 -10.47
N ASP A 75 -3.87 -8.52 -11.00
CA ASP A 75 -3.42 -8.18 -12.36
C ASP A 75 -1.92 -8.44 -12.53
N GLU A 76 -1.10 -7.96 -11.61
CA GLU A 76 0.35 -8.08 -11.70
C GLU A 76 0.84 -9.53 -11.58
N LEU A 77 0.21 -10.32 -10.72
CA LEU A 77 0.50 -11.75 -10.59
C LEU A 77 -0.01 -12.57 -11.78
N SER A 78 -0.89 -12.01 -12.61
CA SER A 78 -1.40 -12.68 -13.81
C SER A 78 -0.46 -12.61 -15.01
N TYR A 79 0.53 -11.69 -14.99
CA TYR A 79 1.50 -11.58 -16.07
C TYR A 79 2.37 -12.84 -16.17
N LEU A 80 2.53 -13.36 -17.39
CA LEU A 80 3.30 -14.59 -17.67
C LEU A 80 4.77 -14.49 -17.25
N ASP A 81 5.32 -13.28 -17.24
CA ASP A 81 6.69 -12.95 -16.84
C ASP A 81 6.78 -12.32 -15.44
N CYS A 82 5.72 -12.45 -14.62
CA CYS A 82 5.72 -11.96 -13.26
C CYS A 82 6.89 -12.53 -12.45
N GLN A 83 7.75 -11.63 -11.97
CA GLN A 83 8.92 -11.98 -11.15
C GLN A 83 8.63 -11.92 -9.65
N TRP A 84 7.41 -11.53 -9.26
CA TRP A 84 7.06 -11.38 -7.86
C TRP A 84 6.83 -12.75 -7.21
N ASP A 85 7.36 -12.91 -6.00
CA ASP A 85 7.05 -14.06 -5.16
C ASP A 85 5.61 -13.92 -4.64
N GLU A 86 4.69 -14.73 -5.17
CA GLU A 86 3.26 -14.70 -4.85
C GLU A 86 2.99 -14.85 -3.34
N ARG A 87 3.75 -15.72 -2.67
CA ARG A 87 3.58 -15.96 -1.22
C ARG A 87 4.02 -14.74 -0.43
N TYR A 88 5.15 -14.14 -0.80
CA TYR A 88 5.61 -12.89 -0.22
C TYR A 88 4.60 -11.76 -0.46
N ALA A 89 4.15 -11.59 -1.70
CA ALA A 89 3.20 -10.56 -2.09
C ALA A 89 1.88 -10.66 -1.32
N SER A 90 1.31 -11.87 -1.26
CA SER A 90 0.11 -12.18 -0.47
C SER A 90 0.29 -11.89 1.02
N THR A 91 1.48 -12.18 1.57
CA THR A 91 1.82 -11.88 2.97
C THR A 91 1.87 -10.38 3.23
N GLN A 92 2.50 -9.59 2.36
CA GLN A 92 2.56 -8.14 2.52
C GLN A 92 1.19 -7.49 2.33
N LYS A 93 0.39 -7.94 1.36
CA LYS A 93 -1.01 -7.47 1.19
C LYS A 93 -1.81 -7.66 2.48
N ARG A 94 -1.73 -8.85 3.08
CA ARG A 94 -2.44 -9.14 4.35
C ARG A 94 -1.96 -8.25 5.49
N ARG A 95 -0.64 -8.06 5.63
CA ARG A 95 -0.05 -7.17 6.64
C ARG A 95 -0.55 -5.73 6.46
N LEU A 96 -0.51 -5.22 5.23
CA LEU A 96 -1.00 -3.89 4.91
C LEU A 96 -2.48 -3.74 5.29
N PHE A 97 -3.31 -4.72 4.95
CA PHE A 97 -4.74 -4.67 5.28
C PHE A 97 -5.03 -4.71 6.77
N SER A 98 -4.22 -5.43 7.54
CA SER A 98 -4.30 -5.47 9.00
C SER A 98 -3.92 -4.11 9.60
N ILE A 99 -2.80 -3.53 9.15
CA ILE A 99 -2.35 -2.19 9.56
C ILE A 99 -3.43 -1.13 9.26
N LEU A 100 -3.99 -1.13 8.05
CA LEU A 100 -5.03 -0.19 7.66
C LEU A 100 -6.36 -0.41 8.41
N SER A 101 -6.62 -1.61 8.91
CA SER A 101 -7.74 -1.88 9.82
C SER A 101 -7.48 -1.42 11.25
N GLY A 102 -6.27 -0.98 11.58
CA GLY A 102 -5.85 -0.72 12.97
C GLY A 102 -5.53 -1.98 13.78
N GLU A 103 -5.46 -3.15 13.14
CA GLU A 103 -5.11 -4.41 13.78
C GLU A 103 -3.58 -4.56 13.86
N GLY A 104 -3.06 -5.03 15.00
CA GLY A 104 -1.61 -5.16 15.23
C GLY A 104 -0.96 -4.00 15.99
N ARG A 105 -1.76 -3.14 16.62
CA ARG A 105 -1.34 -2.10 17.56
C ARG A 105 -1.87 -2.41 18.96
N ASN A 106 -1.14 -3.27 19.67
CA ASN A 106 -1.18 -3.37 21.13
C ASN A 106 0.00 -2.56 21.70
#